data_AF-A0A7X8QG57-F1
#
_entry.id   AF-A0A7X8QG57-F1
#
_cell.length_a   1.000
_cell.length_b   1.000
_cell.length_c   1.000
_cell.angle_alpha   90.00
_cell.angle_beta   90.00
_cell.angle_gamma   90.00
#
_symmetry.space_group_name_H-M   'P 1'
#
loop_
_entity.id
_entity.type
_entity.pdbx_description
1 polymer ?
#
loop_
_entity_poly.entity_id
_entity_poly.type
_entity_poly.pdbx_seq_one_letter_code
_entity_poly.pdbx_strand_id
1 'polypeptide(L)'
;MKKYFIVILAIFLIFALIPGCGDNSEKNQGPSEALNELEEAGEALEDLEEAMSFLANPGWPTGKISDKIPEYPYGEVTNSGDFGDGEYAITISPTNKEELEEYFNLLESQGFTITDAGRGARLGTVAIRTQFKSSDTLQLIVSDLGTSEWPAFPGELLPPDKGILYGEPYIVELSDSDKASGHYYSASFTLIDLTEEDGYAFVDKQVDNGWSGGYDMASKEVQIDGVTCELMFQFVQYDDEQADFILEAWAKQ
;
A
#
# COMPACT_ATOMS: atom_id res chain seq x y z
N MET A 1 0.83 -12.83 -34.81
CA MET A 1 0.17 -11.73 -35.57
C MET A 1 -1.37 -11.76 -35.57
N LYS A 2 -2.04 -12.66 -34.83
CA LYS A 2 -3.51 -12.61 -34.62
C LYS A 2 -3.94 -12.05 -33.24
N LYS A 3 -3.02 -11.95 -32.27
CA LYS A 3 -3.31 -11.45 -30.92
C LYS A 3 -3.28 -9.93 -30.78
N TYR A 4 -2.60 -9.22 -31.67
CA TYR A 4 -2.54 -7.75 -31.67
C TYR A 4 -3.73 -7.08 -32.37
N PHE A 5 -4.53 -7.84 -33.13
CA PHE A 5 -5.67 -7.27 -33.87
C PHE A 5 -6.92 -7.07 -32.99
N ILE A 6 -7.04 -7.82 -31.90
CA ILE A 6 -8.17 -7.73 -30.96
C ILE A 6 -8.01 -6.53 -30.02
N VAL A 7 -6.78 -6.26 -29.56
CA VAL A 7 -6.49 -5.12 -28.66
C VAL A 7 -6.67 -3.77 -29.36
N ILE A 8 -6.36 -3.68 -30.65
CA ILE A 8 -6.53 -2.43 -31.42
C ILE A 8 -8.01 -2.13 -31.72
N LEU A 9 -8.86 -3.16 -31.81
CA LEU A 9 -10.31 -2.96 -32.04
C LEU A 9 -11.03 -2.43 -30.80
N ALA A 10 -10.60 -2.84 -29.60
CA ALA A 10 -11.16 -2.36 -28.32
C ALA A 10 -10.82 -0.89 -28.03
N ILE A 11 -9.65 -0.41 -28.48
CA ILE A 11 -9.24 0.99 -28.28
C ILE A 11 -9.97 1.95 -29.24
N PHE A 12 -10.38 1.48 -30.43
CA PHE A 12 -11.13 2.31 -31.37
C PHE A 12 -12.61 2.53 -30.99
N LEU A 13 -13.18 1.69 -30.12
CA LEU A 13 -14.56 1.84 -29.65
C LEU A 13 -14.71 2.88 -28.52
N ILE A 14 -13.62 3.23 -27.83
CA ILE A 14 -13.65 4.19 -26.71
C ILE A 14 -13.68 5.65 -27.19
N PHE A 15 -13.30 5.94 -28.44
CA PHE A 15 -13.31 7.31 -28.99
C PHE A 15 -14.63 7.75 -29.66
N ALA A 16 -15.65 6.88 -29.75
CA ALA A 16 -16.92 7.22 -30.40
C ALA A 16 -18.02 7.76 -29.45
N LEU A 17 -17.77 7.82 -28.13
CA LEU A 17 -18.78 8.16 -27.13
C LEU A 17 -18.47 9.43 -26.30
N ILE A 18 -17.76 10.40 -26.88
CA ILE A 18 -17.82 11.78 -26.38
C ILE A 18 -18.89 12.51 -27.21
N PRO A 19 -20.13 12.67 -26.73
CA PRO A 19 -21.04 13.64 -27.33
C PRO A 19 -20.47 15.04 -27.07
N GLY A 20 -19.79 15.58 -28.08
CA GLY A 20 -19.54 17.01 -28.18
C GLY A 20 -20.88 17.75 -28.20
N CYS A 21 -21.00 18.76 -27.34
CA CYS A 21 -22.07 19.75 -27.40
C CYS A 21 -22.23 20.28 -28.83
N GLY A 22 -23.37 20.05 -29.46
CA GLY A 22 -23.60 20.49 -30.84
C GLY A 22 -24.93 20.05 -31.45
N ASP A 23 -25.97 20.79 -31.08
CA ASP A 23 -27.19 21.08 -31.83
C ASP A 23 -28.27 19.99 -32.08
N ASN A 24 -29.50 20.50 -32.01
CA ASN A 24 -30.82 19.86 -32.05
C ASN A 24 -31.03 18.81 -33.15
N SER A 25 -31.49 17.62 -32.76
CA SER A 25 -32.59 16.95 -33.48
C SER A 25 -33.32 15.95 -32.58
N GLU A 26 -34.62 16.15 -32.43
CA GLU A 26 -35.54 15.18 -31.83
C GLU A 26 -35.48 13.86 -32.62
N LYS A 27 -35.11 12.77 -31.95
CA LYS A 27 -35.49 11.42 -32.37
C LYS A 27 -36.25 10.76 -31.24
N ASN A 28 -37.52 10.50 -31.50
CA ASN A 28 -38.34 9.54 -30.78
C ASN A 28 -37.63 8.17 -30.82
N GLN A 29 -36.89 7.84 -29.77
CA GLN A 29 -36.57 6.44 -29.46
C GLN A 29 -37.76 5.89 -28.67
N GLY A 30 -38.45 4.93 -29.27
CA GLY A 30 -39.53 4.23 -28.60
C GLY A 30 -39.00 3.44 -27.40
N PRO A 31 -39.86 3.14 -26.40
CA PRO A 31 -39.45 2.43 -25.18
C PRO A 31 -38.72 1.10 -25.40
N SER A 32 -38.83 0.46 -26.58
CA SER A 32 -38.26 -0.86 -26.86
C SER A 32 -36.77 -0.87 -27.22
N GLU A 33 -36.21 0.21 -27.81
CA GLU A 33 -34.77 0.25 -28.14
C GLU A 33 -33.93 0.50 -26.88
N ALA A 34 -34.39 1.38 -25.99
CA ALA A 34 -33.74 1.62 -24.70
C ALA A 34 -33.81 0.41 -23.75
N LEU A 35 -34.87 -0.40 -23.83
CA LEU A 35 -34.98 -1.65 -23.06
C LEU A 35 -34.02 -2.72 -23.58
N ASN A 36 -33.88 -2.87 -24.91
CA ASN A 36 -32.93 -3.82 -25.50
C ASN A 36 -31.46 -3.43 -25.22
N GLU A 37 -31.11 -2.15 -25.26
CA GLU A 37 -29.74 -1.70 -24.94
C GLU A 37 -29.40 -1.90 -23.45
N LEU A 38 -30.39 -1.78 -22.55
CA LEU A 38 -30.23 -2.11 -21.12
C LEU A 38 -30.13 -3.61 -20.86
N GLU A 39 -30.84 -4.42 -21.64
CA GLU A 39 -30.82 -5.90 -21.54
C GLU A 39 -29.50 -6.46 -22.09
N GLU A 40 -29.03 -5.99 -23.25
CA GLU A 40 -27.71 -6.36 -23.80
C GLU A 40 -26.55 -5.88 -22.91
N ALA A 41 -26.66 -4.70 -22.29
CA ALA A 41 -25.66 -4.25 -21.32
C ALA A 41 -25.68 -5.09 -20.03
N GLY A 42 -26.85 -5.56 -19.61
CA GLY A 42 -27.02 -6.48 -18.50
C GLY A 42 -26.39 -7.85 -18.78
N GLU A 43 -26.70 -8.45 -19.92
CA GLU A 43 -26.12 -9.73 -20.35
C GLU A 43 -24.59 -9.63 -20.53
N ALA A 44 -24.07 -8.54 -21.09
CA ALA A 44 -22.62 -8.33 -21.23
C ALA A 44 -21.90 -8.12 -19.89
N LEU A 45 -22.57 -7.54 -18.89
CA LEU A 45 -22.07 -7.44 -17.52
C LEU A 45 -22.09 -8.81 -16.81
N GLU A 46 -23.14 -9.60 -17.01
CA GLU A 46 -23.27 -10.96 -16.49
C GLU A 46 -22.20 -11.90 -17.08
N ASP A 47 -21.99 -11.85 -18.40
CA ASP A 47 -20.94 -12.62 -19.09
C ASP A 47 -19.52 -12.21 -18.63
N LEU A 48 -19.31 -10.93 -18.31
CA LEU A 48 -18.04 -10.44 -17.78
C LEU A 48 -17.84 -10.88 -16.33
N GLU A 49 -18.87 -10.83 -15.50
CA GLU A 49 -18.84 -11.29 -14.12
C GLU A 49 -18.64 -12.81 -14.04
N GLU A 50 -19.29 -13.57 -14.93
CA GLU A 50 -19.08 -15.01 -15.10
C GLU A 50 -17.64 -15.30 -15.57
N ALA A 51 -17.14 -14.57 -16.58
CA ALA A 51 -15.75 -14.71 -17.03
C ALA A 51 -14.72 -14.34 -15.95
N MET A 52 -15.01 -13.35 -15.10
CA MET A 52 -14.18 -12.99 -13.94
C MET A 52 -14.29 -14.02 -12.82
N SER A 53 -15.44 -14.68 -12.66
CA SER A 53 -15.62 -15.78 -11.70
C SER A 53 -14.75 -17.00 -12.05
N PHE A 54 -14.51 -17.27 -13.34
CA PHE A 54 -13.57 -18.31 -13.77
C PHE A 54 -12.10 -18.00 -13.44
N LEU A 55 -11.77 -16.74 -13.16
CA LEU A 55 -10.46 -16.30 -12.69
C LEU A 55 -10.42 -16.14 -11.16
N ALA A 56 -11.54 -16.33 -10.48
CA ALA A 56 -11.61 -16.20 -9.04
C ALA A 56 -10.98 -17.42 -8.36
N ASN A 57 -10.26 -17.16 -7.26
CA ASN A 57 -9.73 -18.21 -6.39
C ASN A 57 -10.53 -18.22 -5.07
N PRO A 58 -11.70 -18.89 -5.04
CA PRO A 58 -12.53 -18.95 -3.85
C PRO A 58 -11.88 -19.75 -2.73
N GLY A 59 -12.30 -19.48 -1.50
CA GLY A 59 -11.79 -20.11 -0.29
C GLY A 59 -10.59 -19.38 0.34
N TRP A 60 -10.39 -19.61 1.64
CA TRP A 60 -9.33 -18.96 2.41
C TRP A 60 -7.93 -19.32 1.87
N PRO A 61 -7.03 -18.35 1.65
CA PRO A 61 -5.76 -18.55 0.96
C PRO A 61 -4.68 -19.18 1.87
N THR A 62 -4.98 -20.36 2.40
CA THR A 62 -4.09 -21.10 3.32
C THR A 62 -2.72 -21.35 2.69
N GLY A 63 -1.66 -20.98 3.42
CA GLY A 63 -0.28 -21.11 2.97
C GLY A 63 0.16 -20.08 1.93
N LYS A 64 -0.69 -19.10 1.58
CA LYS A 64 -0.32 -17.92 0.79
C LYS A 64 -0.15 -16.67 1.64
N ILE A 65 -0.80 -16.62 2.80
CA ILE A 65 -0.72 -15.55 3.78
C ILE A 65 -0.14 -16.09 5.10
N SER A 66 0.22 -15.20 6.02
CA SER A 66 0.72 -15.57 7.35
C SER A 66 -0.29 -16.45 8.11
N ASP A 67 0.18 -17.53 8.73
CA ASP A 67 -0.66 -18.44 9.54
C ASP A 67 -1.15 -17.82 10.84
N LYS A 68 -0.59 -16.66 11.21
CA LYS A 68 -1.05 -15.82 12.32
C LYS A 68 -2.38 -15.11 12.03
N ILE A 69 -2.78 -15.00 10.75
CA ILE A 69 -4.04 -14.36 10.38
C ILE A 69 -5.15 -15.41 10.45
N PRO A 70 -6.07 -15.35 11.43
CA PRO A 70 -7.18 -16.28 11.51
C PRO A 70 -8.12 -16.12 10.31
N GLU A 71 -8.78 -17.21 9.93
CA GLU A 71 -9.82 -17.16 8.90
C GLU A 71 -10.97 -16.24 9.31
N TYR A 72 -11.44 -15.41 8.38
CA TYR A 72 -12.60 -14.56 8.59
C TYR A 72 -13.87 -15.43 8.65
N PRO A 73 -14.62 -15.44 9.76
CA PRO A 73 -15.61 -16.49 10.01
C PRO A 73 -17.00 -16.20 9.41
N TYR A 74 -17.19 -15.07 8.72
CA TYR A 74 -18.49 -14.65 8.18
C TYR A 74 -18.46 -14.50 6.66
N GLY A 75 -19.55 -14.88 5.98
CA GLY A 75 -19.59 -14.88 4.52
C GLY A 75 -18.67 -15.92 3.90
N GLU A 76 -18.51 -15.83 2.57
CA GLU A 76 -17.67 -16.75 1.81
C GLU A 76 -16.54 -15.96 1.12
N VAL A 77 -15.34 -16.53 1.08
CA VAL A 77 -14.25 -15.96 0.26
C VAL A 77 -14.57 -16.22 -1.21
N THR A 78 -15.03 -15.18 -1.90
CA THR A 78 -15.43 -15.25 -3.31
C THR A 78 -14.23 -15.14 -4.24
N ASN A 79 -13.16 -14.48 -3.81
CA ASN A 79 -11.91 -14.38 -4.56
C ASN A 79 -10.74 -14.09 -3.63
N SER A 80 -9.54 -14.50 -4.05
CA SER A 80 -8.31 -14.19 -3.36
C SER A 80 -7.13 -14.15 -4.34
N GLY A 81 -6.15 -13.29 -4.11
CA GLY A 81 -5.02 -13.17 -5.02
C GLY A 81 -3.90 -12.27 -4.53
N ASP A 82 -2.72 -12.52 -5.08
CA ASP A 82 -1.55 -11.66 -4.93
C ASP A 82 -1.85 -10.30 -5.56
N PHE A 83 -1.72 -9.25 -4.75
CA PHE A 83 -2.01 -7.87 -5.13
C PHE A 83 -0.73 -7.09 -5.49
N GLY A 84 0.43 -7.76 -5.48
CA GLY A 84 1.74 -7.16 -5.69
C GLY A 84 2.33 -6.60 -4.39
N ASP A 85 3.62 -6.27 -4.43
CA ASP A 85 4.33 -5.55 -3.36
C ASP A 85 4.21 -6.18 -1.96
N GLY A 86 4.08 -7.52 -1.91
CA GLY A 86 3.95 -8.27 -0.65
C GLY A 86 2.56 -8.23 -0.03
N GLU A 87 1.56 -7.73 -0.76
CA GLU A 87 0.16 -7.70 -0.33
C GLU A 87 -0.66 -8.81 -0.99
N TYR A 88 -1.62 -9.35 -0.24
CA TYR A 88 -2.57 -10.35 -0.71
C TYR A 88 -4.00 -9.87 -0.42
N ALA A 89 -4.85 -9.84 -1.44
CA ALA A 89 -6.23 -9.41 -1.33
C ALA A 89 -7.16 -10.62 -1.17
N ILE A 90 -8.15 -10.50 -0.28
CA ILE A 90 -9.18 -11.50 0.00
C ILE A 90 -10.52 -10.79 -0.07
N THR A 91 -11.38 -11.22 -0.98
CA THR A 91 -12.73 -10.69 -1.16
C THR A 91 -13.74 -11.64 -0.52
N ILE A 92 -14.60 -11.11 0.34
CA ILE A 92 -15.54 -11.86 1.16
C ILE A 92 -16.95 -11.31 0.94
N SER A 93 -17.90 -12.18 0.66
CA SER A 93 -19.31 -11.82 0.49
C SER A 93 -20.24 -13.03 0.75
N PRO A 94 -21.45 -12.84 1.29
CA PRO A 94 -21.93 -11.59 1.90
C PRO A 94 -21.39 -11.44 3.32
N THR A 95 -21.03 -10.21 3.73
CA THR A 95 -20.70 -9.88 5.12
C THR A 95 -21.07 -8.43 5.45
N ASN A 96 -21.00 -8.01 6.72
CA ASN A 96 -21.37 -6.66 7.15
C ASN A 96 -20.42 -6.07 8.20
N LYS A 97 -20.70 -4.83 8.62
CA LYS A 97 -19.84 -4.09 9.55
C LYS A 97 -19.83 -4.66 10.97
N GLU A 98 -20.94 -5.27 11.42
CA GLU A 98 -21.01 -5.89 12.75
C GLU A 98 -20.14 -7.15 12.79
N GLU A 99 -20.19 -7.95 11.73
CA GLU A 99 -19.33 -9.13 11.55
C GLU A 99 -17.84 -8.77 11.46
N LEU A 100 -17.50 -7.67 10.77
CA LEU A 100 -16.13 -7.16 10.76
C LEU A 100 -15.66 -6.74 12.16
N GLU A 101 -16.54 -6.16 12.96
CA GLU A 101 -16.21 -5.79 14.35
C GLU A 101 -15.97 -7.04 15.22
N GLU A 102 -16.77 -8.09 15.05
CA GLU A 102 -16.53 -9.38 15.72
C GLU A 102 -15.18 -9.99 15.31
N TYR A 103 -14.79 -9.84 14.04
CA TYR A 103 -13.46 -10.24 13.58
C TYR A 103 -12.33 -9.41 14.19
N PHE A 104 -12.49 -8.10 14.37
CA PHE A 104 -11.49 -7.29 15.10
C PHE A 104 -11.35 -7.71 16.56
N ASN A 105 -12.46 -8.01 17.24
CA ASN A 105 -12.42 -8.55 18.61
C ASN A 105 -11.65 -9.89 18.67
N LEU A 106 -11.82 -10.74 17.66
CA LEU A 106 -11.04 -11.98 17.53
C LEU A 106 -9.55 -11.69 17.36
N LEU A 107 -9.18 -10.78 16.47
CA LEU A 107 -7.79 -10.39 16.22
C LEU A 107 -7.14 -9.81 17.48
N GLU A 108 -7.83 -8.90 18.17
CA GLU A 108 -7.37 -8.33 19.44
C GLU A 108 -7.16 -9.41 20.50
N SER A 109 -8.08 -10.38 20.60
CA SER A 109 -7.93 -11.52 21.53
C SER A 109 -6.74 -12.43 21.22
N GLN A 110 -6.21 -12.37 19.98
CA GLN A 110 -5.03 -13.08 19.53
C GLN A 110 -3.75 -12.22 19.58
N GLY A 111 -3.85 -11.01 20.13
CA GLY A 111 -2.72 -10.13 20.37
C GLY A 111 -2.42 -9.14 19.24
N PHE A 112 -3.29 -9.03 18.23
CA PHE A 112 -3.18 -7.94 17.26
C PHE A 112 -3.56 -6.62 17.92
N THR A 113 -2.84 -5.54 17.60
CA THR A 113 -3.31 -4.19 17.89
C THR A 113 -4.26 -3.75 16.78
N ILE A 114 -5.41 -3.18 17.15
CA ILE A 114 -6.37 -2.60 16.20
C ILE A 114 -5.94 -1.16 15.87
N THR A 115 -5.86 -0.83 14.58
CA THR A 115 -5.44 0.51 14.14
C THR A 115 -6.63 1.36 13.72
N ASP A 116 -6.73 2.56 14.31
CA ASP A 116 -7.89 3.45 14.16
C ASP A 116 -7.93 4.16 12.80
N ALA A 117 -6.78 4.45 12.15
CA ALA A 117 -6.75 5.29 10.95
C ALA A 117 -7.20 4.58 9.66
N GLY A 118 -7.40 3.25 9.69
CA GLY A 118 -7.69 2.48 8.48
C GLY A 118 -8.64 1.29 8.65
N ARG A 119 -9.25 1.10 9.84
CA ARG A 119 -9.89 -0.17 10.24
C ARG A 119 -8.96 -1.34 9.89
N GLY A 120 -7.82 -1.37 10.55
CA GLY A 120 -6.79 -2.39 10.36
C GLY A 120 -6.44 -3.11 11.64
N ALA A 121 -5.54 -4.08 11.52
CA ALA A 121 -4.95 -4.76 12.66
C ALA A 121 -3.50 -5.14 12.35
N ARG A 122 -2.64 -5.12 13.37
CA ARG A 122 -1.21 -5.43 13.23
C ARG A 122 -0.73 -6.38 14.32
N LEU A 123 0.16 -7.30 13.94
CA LEU A 123 0.92 -8.16 14.85
C LEU A 123 2.36 -8.25 14.35
N GLY A 124 3.22 -7.36 14.84
CA GLY A 124 4.56 -7.16 14.32
C GLY A 124 4.54 -6.81 12.83
N THR A 125 5.21 -7.63 12.01
CA THR A 125 5.30 -7.43 10.55
C THR A 125 4.03 -7.84 9.81
N VAL A 126 3.09 -8.52 10.48
CA VAL A 126 1.81 -8.90 9.87
C VAL A 126 0.82 -7.75 10.00
N ALA A 127 0.27 -7.30 8.87
CA ALA A 127 -0.74 -6.25 8.81
C ALA A 127 -1.99 -6.72 8.07
N ILE A 128 -3.14 -6.23 8.52
CA ILE A 128 -4.46 -6.43 7.93
C ILE A 128 -5.05 -5.04 7.73
N ARG A 129 -5.50 -4.73 6.51
CA ARG A 129 -6.28 -3.55 6.18
C ARG A 129 -7.63 -3.99 5.62
N THR A 130 -8.69 -3.26 5.93
CA THR A 130 -10.04 -3.66 5.53
C THR A 130 -10.75 -2.55 4.76
N GLN A 131 -11.54 -2.95 3.76
CA GLN A 131 -12.34 -2.02 2.97
C GLN A 131 -13.61 -2.70 2.47
N PHE A 132 -14.78 -2.10 2.72
CA PHE A 132 -16.01 -2.51 2.04
C PHE A 132 -16.02 -1.98 0.60
N LYS A 133 -16.16 -2.87 -0.39
CA LYS A 133 -16.31 -2.54 -1.82
C LYS A 133 -17.76 -2.26 -2.21
N SER A 134 -18.70 -2.88 -1.50
CA SER A 134 -20.15 -2.65 -1.57
C SER A 134 -20.74 -2.72 -0.15
N SER A 135 -22.06 -2.69 0.00
CA SER A 135 -22.71 -2.86 1.30
C SER A 135 -22.50 -4.23 1.95
N ASP A 136 -22.19 -5.25 1.15
CA ASP A 136 -22.11 -6.66 1.56
C ASP A 136 -20.79 -7.35 1.18
N THR A 137 -19.89 -6.65 0.49
CA THR A 137 -18.61 -7.21 0.04
C THR A 137 -17.44 -6.52 0.72
N LEU A 138 -16.71 -7.29 1.51
CA LEU A 138 -15.52 -6.88 2.23
C LEU A 138 -14.27 -7.31 1.45
N GLN A 139 -13.27 -6.43 1.41
CA GLN A 139 -11.92 -6.77 1.02
C GLN A 139 -11.01 -6.68 2.25
N LEU A 140 -10.32 -7.77 2.55
CA LEU A 140 -9.15 -7.78 3.41
C LEU A 140 -7.90 -7.68 2.53
N ILE A 141 -7.00 -6.78 2.87
CA ILE A 141 -5.66 -6.69 2.29
C ILE A 141 -4.71 -7.08 3.40
N VAL A 142 -3.98 -8.18 3.22
CA VAL A 142 -3.05 -8.68 4.21
C VAL A 142 -1.63 -8.61 3.69
N SER A 143 -0.68 -8.29 4.56
CA SER A 143 0.73 -8.26 4.23
C SER A 143 1.57 -8.77 5.38
N ASP A 144 2.72 -9.35 5.04
CA ASP A 144 3.79 -9.69 5.96
C ASP A 144 5.10 -9.37 5.26
N LEU A 145 5.52 -8.11 5.37
CA LEU A 145 6.75 -7.62 4.71
C LEU A 145 8.01 -8.15 5.40
N GLY A 146 7.86 -8.85 6.54
CA GLY A 146 8.97 -9.32 7.34
C GLY A 146 9.80 -8.19 7.92
N THR A 147 10.99 -8.57 8.36
CA THR A 147 12.01 -7.65 8.87
C THR A 147 13.32 -7.88 8.12
N SER A 148 14.12 -6.84 8.01
CA SER A 148 15.41 -6.85 7.34
C SER A 148 16.54 -6.58 8.34
N GLU A 149 17.77 -6.94 7.95
CA GLU A 149 18.94 -6.52 8.71
C GLU A 149 19.14 -5.01 8.59
N TRP A 150 19.64 -4.39 9.66
CA TRP A 150 19.95 -2.95 9.63
C TRP A 150 21.00 -2.63 8.56
N PRO A 151 20.69 -1.80 7.55
CA PRO A 151 21.65 -1.51 6.49
C PRO A 151 22.83 -0.67 6.99
N ALA A 152 23.94 -0.76 6.26
CA ALA A 152 25.07 0.14 6.42
C ALA A 152 24.77 1.51 5.77
N PHE A 153 23.90 2.29 6.41
CA PHE A 153 23.56 3.64 5.96
C PHE A 153 24.77 4.59 6.00
N PRO A 154 24.83 5.59 5.10
CA PRO A 154 25.82 6.66 5.19
C PRO A 154 25.84 7.35 6.56
N GLY A 155 26.97 7.95 6.91
CA GLY A 155 27.12 8.65 8.19
C GLY A 155 27.21 7.72 9.41
N GLU A 156 27.30 6.41 9.20
CA GLU A 156 27.32 5.40 10.27
C GLU A 156 26.07 5.52 11.17
N LEU A 157 24.90 5.68 10.55
CA LEU A 157 23.62 5.73 11.28
C LEU A 157 23.45 4.46 12.11
N LEU A 158 23.42 4.63 13.43
CA LEU A 158 23.27 3.49 14.35
C LEU A 158 21.86 2.91 14.24
N PRO A 159 21.65 1.60 14.48
CA PRO A 159 20.31 1.04 14.60
C PRO A 159 19.56 1.62 15.80
N PRO A 160 18.22 1.61 15.80
CA PRO A 160 17.43 2.04 16.95
C PRO A 160 17.60 1.04 18.11
N ASP A 161 17.41 1.51 19.36
CA ASP A 161 17.41 0.63 20.53
C ASP A 161 16.09 -0.13 20.72
N LYS A 162 15.03 0.36 20.07
CA LYS A 162 13.68 -0.17 20.10
C LYS A 162 13.07 -0.17 18.72
N GLY A 163 12.02 -0.96 18.56
CA GLY A 163 11.33 -1.13 17.31
C GLY A 163 12.03 -2.08 16.36
N ILE A 164 11.30 -2.45 15.32
CA ILE A 164 11.72 -3.44 14.33
C ILE A 164 11.61 -2.78 12.95
N LEU A 165 12.62 -3.00 12.11
CA LEU A 165 12.60 -2.54 10.73
C LEU A 165 11.50 -3.28 9.97
N TYR A 166 10.52 -2.53 9.46
CA TYR A 166 9.36 -3.07 8.78
C TYR A 166 9.64 -3.13 7.27
N GLY A 167 9.76 -4.34 6.74
CA GLY A 167 10.20 -4.56 5.36
C GLY A 167 11.65 -4.16 5.12
N GLU A 168 11.97 -3.88 3.86
CA GLU A 168 13.29 -3.41 3.41
C GLU A 168 13.29 -1.88 3.30
N PRO A 169 14.38 -1.20 3.72
CA PRO A 169 14.55 0.22 3.44
C PRO A 169 14.52 0.52 1.95
N TYR A 170 13.75 1.54 1.58
CA TYR A 170 13.67 1.99 0.21
C TYR A 170 14.82 2.96 -0.06
N ILE A 171 15.85 2.47 -0.75
CA ILE A 171 17.01 3.28 -1.15
C ILE A 171 16.85 3.64 -2.63
N VAL A 172 16.81 4.95 -2.92
CA VAL A 172 16.56 5.46 -4.27
C VAL A 172 17.84 5.42 -5.11
N GLU A 173 17.76 4.84 -6.30
CA GLU A 173 18.77 5.03 -7.34
C GLU A 173 18.59 6.41 -7.99
N LEU A 174 19.42 7.37 -7.58
CA LEU A 174 19.35 8.75 -8.07
C LEU A 174 19.97 8.89 -9.46
N SER A 175 19.32 9.68 -10.32
CA SER A 175 19.80 9.95 -11.67
C SER A 175 20.97 10.94 -11.68
N ASP A 176 21.71 11.01 -12.79
CA ASP A 176 22.75 12.03 -12.99
C ASP A 176 22.18 13.47 -12.86
N SER A 177 20.91 13.67 -13.22
CA SER A 177 20.24 14.97 -13.07
C SER A 177 19.99 15.33 -11.62
N ASP A 178 19.68 14.36 -10.76
CA ASP A 178 19.50 14.57 -9.32
C ASP A 178 20.85 14.91 -8.67
N LYS A 179 21.91 14.18 -9.03
CA LYS A 179 23.27 14.49 -8.56
C LYS A 179 23.74 15.87 -9.02
N ALA A 180 23.41 16.27 -10.25
CA ALA A 180 23.72 17.60 -10.78
C ALA A 180 22.95 18.72 -10.06
N SER A 181 21.78 18.44 -9.49
CA SER A 181 21.02 19.40 -8.67
C SER A 181 21.47 19.44 -7.21
N GLY A 182 22.40 18.56 -6.83
CA GLY A 182 22.96 18.50 -5.48
C GLY A 182 22.43 17.37 -4.63
N HIS A 183 21.54 16.49 -5.12
CA HIS A 183 20.99 15.38 -4.36
C HIS A 183 21.81 14.10 -4.60
N TYR A 184 22.46 13.58 -3.57
CA TYR A 184 23.44 12.48 -3.68
C TYR A 184 22.99 11.17 -3.03
N TYR A 185 22.01 11.21 -2.13
CA TYR A 185 21.49 10.02 -1.49
C TYR A 185 20.06 10.26 -0.99
N SER A 186 19.20 9.26 -1.14
CA SER A 186 17.86 9.25 -0.53
C SER A 186 17.51 7.83 -0.11
N ALA A 187 17.09 7.68 1.13
CA ALA A 187 16.47 6.46 1.61
C ALA A 187 15.31 6.77 2.55
N SER A 188 14.31 5.90 2.59
CA SER A 188 13.25 5.91 3.58
C SER A 188 13.06 4.53 4.18
N PHE A 189 12.62 4.49 5.44
CA PHE A 189 12.30 3.25 6.12
C PHE A 189 11.29 3.48 7.24
N THR A 190 10.60 2.41 7.61
CA THR A 190 9.58 2.42 8.66
C THR A 190 10.01 1.49 9.79
N LEU A 191 9.79 1.93 11.02
CA LEU A 191 9.93 1.11 12.21
C LEU A 191 8.56 0.86 12.84
N ILE A 192 8.34 -0.36 13.33
CA ILE A 192 7.14 -0.80 14.07
C ILE A 192 7.52 -1.19 15.51
N ASP A 193 6.52 -1.49 16.34
CA ASP A 193 6.68 -1.97 17.72
C ASP A 193 7.43 -0.96 18.62
N LEU A 194 7.09 0.33 18.49
CA LEU A 194 7.66 1.44 19.24
C LEU A 194 6.61 2.53 19.45
N THR A 195 6.88 3.50 20.35
CA THR A 195 6.01 4.69 20.52
C THR A 195 6.56 5.91 19.76
N GLU A 196 5.74 6.95 19.58
CA GLU A 196 6.21 8.21 18.97
C GLU A 196 7.46 8.75 19.68
N GLU A 197 7.50 8.69 21.02
CA GLU A 197 8.66 9.11 21.81
C GLU A 197 9.92 8.30 21.52
N ASP A 198 9.78 7.02 21.19
CA ASP A 198 10.90 6.18 20.79
C ASP A 198 11.48 6.62 19.43
N GLY A 199 10.64 7.22 18.55
CA GLY A 199 11.08 7.83 17.30
C GLY A 199 11.97 9.06 17.51
N TYR A 200 11.56 9.98 18.40
CA TYR A 200 12.40 11.12 18.80
C TYR A 200 13.68 10.65 19.51
N ALA A 201 13.58 9.65 20.40
CA ALA A 201 14.75 9.08 21.08
C ALA A 201 15.76 8.48 20.09
N PHE A 202 15.29 7.96 18.94
CA PHE A 202 16.17 7.44 17.92
C PHE A 202 16.98 8.55 17.22
N VAL A 203 16.38 9.72 17.00
CA VAL A 203 17.11 10.91 16.50
C VAL A 203 18.12 11.39 17.53
N ASP A 204 17.71 11.54 18.78
CA ASP A 204 18.59 12.00 19.88
C ASP A 204 19.80 11.06 20.07
N LYS A 205 19.62 9.75 19.88
CA LYS A 205 20.73 8.78 19.87
C LYS A 205 21.79 9.10 18.82
N GLN A 206 21.40 9.59 17.64
CA GLN A 206 22.38 9.98 16.61
C GLN A 206 23.11 11.26 17.01
N VAL A 207 22.41 12.21 17.63
CA VAL A 207 23.02 13.43 18.17
C VAL A 207 24.05 13.09 19.25
N ASP A 208 23.72 12.16 20.15
CA ASP A 208 24.67 11.63 21.15
C ASP A 208 25.86 10.90 20.50
N ASN A 209 25.68 10.38 19.28
CA ASN A 209 26.72 9.78 18.44
C ASN A 209 27.45 10.79 17.52
N GLY A 210 27.38 12.09 17.82
CA GLY A 210 28.14 13.14 17.15
C GLY A 210 27.49 13.71 15.88
N TRP A 211 26.22 13.40 15.61
CA TRP A 211 25.41 14.16 14.67
C TRP A 211 25.02 15.52 15.28
N SER A 212 24.68 16.48 14.44
CA SER A 212 24.25 17.83 14.85
C SER A 212 22.75 17.99 14.67
N GLY A 213 22.03 18.53 15.64
CA GLY A 213 20.58 18.68 15.56
C GLY A 213 19.89 18.31 16.87
N GLY A 214 18.67 17.81 16.79
CA GLY A 214 17.86 17.33 17.91
C GLY A 214 16.37 17.28 17.58
N TYR A 215 15.59 16.70 18.49
CA TYR A 215 14.15 16.51 18.34
C TYR A 215 13.81 15.56 17.19
N ASP A 216 13.35 16.05 16.04
CA ASP A 216 12.90 15.26 14.89
C ASP A 216 13.95 15.17 13.78
N MET A 217 15.07 15.89 13.88
CA MET A 217 16.06 15.96 12.81
C MET A 217 17.50 16.05 13.33
N ALA A 218 18.39 15.26 12.72
CA ALA A 218 19.83 15.32 12.94
C ALA A 218 20.57 15.31 11.59
N SER A 219 21.70 16.00 11.49
CA SER A 219 22.55 16.02 10.31
C SER A 219 24.01 15.68 10.60
N LYS A 220 24.71 15.16 9.60
CA LYS A 220 26.14 14.83 9.67
C LYS A 220 26.81 15.10 8.33
N GLU A 221 28.01 15.67 8.37
CA GLU A 221 28.82 15.81 7.16
C GLU A 221 29.38 14.44 6.76
N VAL A 222 29.19 14.08 5.50
CA VAL A 222 29.66 12.82 4.91
C VAL A 222 30.32 13.05 3.56
N GLN A 223 31.09 12.07 3.10
CA GLN A 223 31.64 12.04 1.75
C GLN A 223 30.92 10.99 0.92
N ILE A 224 30.26 11.40 -0.17
CA ILE A 224 29.56 10.51 -1.11
C ILE A 224 30.07 10.81 -2.51
N ASP A 225 30.58 9.80 -3.21
CA ASP A 225 31.15 9.94 -4.55
C ASP A 225 32.21 11.06 -4.68
N GLY A 226 32.94 11.34 -3.59
CA GLY A 226 33.95 12.41 -3.52
C GLY A 226 33.40 13.83 -3.32
N VAL A 227 32.11 13.96 -3.06
CA VAL A 227 31.43 15.22 -2.76
C VAL A 227 31.11 15.29 -1.26
N THR A 228 31.44 16.42 -0.65
CA THR A 228 31.04 16.72 0.74
C THR A 228 29.55 17.02 0.76
N CYS A 229 28.79 16.19 1.46
CA CYS A 229 27.35 16.34 1.62
C CYS A 229 26.97 16.59 3.08
N GLU A 230 25.88 17.30 3.29
CA GLU A 230 25.11 17.26 4.53
C GLU A 230 24.09 16.12 4.42
N LEU A 231 24.27 15.08 5.23
CA LEU A 231 23.33 13.98 5.38
C LEU A 231 22.34 14.33 6.49
N MET A 232 21.07 14.44 6.16
CA MET A 232 19.95 14.67 7.07
C MET A 232 19.27 13.34 7.37
N PHE A 233 19.10 13.04 8.65
CA PHE A 233 18.24 12.00 9.19
C PHE A 233 17.05 12.65 9.87
N GLN A 234 15.83 12.28 9.48
CA GLN A 234 14.61 12.89 9.98
C GLN A 234 13.59 11.82 10.40
N PHE A 235 13.00 12.01 11.56
CA PHE A 235 11.74 11.40 11.96
C PHE A 235 10.59 12.21 11.36
N VAL A 236 9.83 11.59 10.45
CA VAL A 236 8.86 12.31 9.62
C VAL A 236 7.48 12.34 10.26
N GLN A 237 7.01 11.18 10.73
CA GLN A 237 5.69 11.03 11.32
C GLN A 237 5.60 9.73 12.11
N TYR A 238 4.65 9.71 13.04
CA TYR A 238 4.17 8.50 13.70
C TYR A 238 2.67 8.37 13.47
N ASP A 239 2.26 7.28 12.84
CA ASP A 239 0.86 6.96 12.57
C ASP A 239 0.66 5.44 12.57
N ASP A 240 -0.50 4.96 13.01
CA ASP A 240 -0.82 3.52 13.05
C ASP A 240 0.33 2.63 13.60
N GLU A 241 0.90 3.06 14.74
CA GLU A 241 2.01 2.39 15.45
C GLU A 241 3.29 2.19 14.62
N GLN A 242 3.46 3.03 13.60
CA GLN A 242 4.61 3.05 12.70
C GLN A 242 5.29 4.42 12.78
N ALA A 243 6.62 4.42 12.87
CA ALA A 243 7.42 5.63 12.69
C ALA A 243 8.13 5.59 11.34
N ASP A 244 7.93 6.63 10.54
CA ASP A 244 8.59 6.80 9.25
C ASP A 244 9.81 7.70 9.37
N PHE A 245 10.90 7.28 8.73
CA PHE A 245 12.15 8.01 8.70
C PHE A 245 12.65 8.21 7.28
N ILE A 246 13.34 9.32 7.09
CA ILE A 246 14.01 9.67 5.84
C ILE A 246 15.48 9.98 6.12
N LEU A 247 16.33 9.58 5.18
CA LEU A 247 17.75 9.87 5.14
C LEU A 247 18.10 10.47 3.78
N GLU A 248 18.46 11.76 3.73
CA GLU A 248 18.80 12.46 2.48
C GLU A 248 20.18 13.12 2.56
N ALA A 249 20.96 13.05 1.48
CA ALA A 249 22.24 13.74 1.39
C ALA A 249 22.23 14.79 0.29
N TRP A 250 22.51 16.03 0.67
CA TRP A 250 22.61 17.16 -0.24
C TRP A 250 24.03 17.71 -0.25
N ALA A 251 24.54 18.09 -1.41
CA ALA A 251 25.86 18.72 -1.53
C ALA A 251 25.94 19.97 -0.66
N LYS A 252 27.00 20.05 0.14
CA LYS A 252 27.24 21.21 1.01
C LYS A 252 27.67 22.40 0.15
N GLN A 253 26.94 23.51 0.27
CA GLN A 253 27.23 24.76 -0.46
C GLN A 253 28.49 25.45 0.07
#